data_AF-A0A7Z7FC50-F1
#
_entry.id   AF-A0A7Z7FC50-F1
#
_cell.length_a   1.000
_cell.length_b   1.000
_cell.length_c   1.000
_cell.angle_alpha   90.00
_cell.angle_beta   90.00
_cell.angle_gamma   90.00
#
_symmetry.space_group_name_H-M   'P 1'
#
loop_
_entity.id
_entity.type
_entity.pdbx_description
1 polymer ?
#
loop_
_entity_poly.entity_id
_entity_poly.type
_entity_poly.pdbx_seq_one_letter_code
_entity_poly.pdbx_strand_id
1 'polypeptide(L)'
;MNYLILMIIILVILLAGLVMSYFALKLKKEEYKRTGKYPRGHYMGQGLAIGIAIGIPIAFILNNIFYGYMAGLVIGTILGTRNEKKHENELRPLTPKERELRKKMVLIFGALFILGIIMFVAMVRFGI
;
A
#
# COMPACT_ATOMS: atom_id res chain seq x y z
N MET A 1 -22.84 -2.82 20.08
CA MET A 1 -21.64 -3.55 20.56
C MET A 1 -20.74 -3.99 19.39
N ASN A 2 -21.31 -4.49 18.28
CA ASN A 2 -20.55 -4.96 17.09
C ASN A 2 -19.70 -3.86 16.41
N TYR A 3 -20.23 -2.65 16.25
CA TYR A 3 -19.48 -1.54 15.63
C TYR A 3 -18.25 -1.10 16.44
N LEU A 4 -18.33 -1.16 17.78
CA LEU A 4 -17.21 -0.80 18.64
C LEU A 4 -16.07 -1.82 18.52
N ILE A 5 -16.41 -3.12 18.46
CA ILE A 5 -15.45 -4.20 18.23
C ILE A 5 -14.81 -4.06 16.83
N LEU A 6 -15.62 -3.81 15.80
CA LEU A 6 -15.15 -3.59 14.43
C LEU A 6 -14.19 -2.38 14.34
N MET A 7 -14.54 -1.28 15.01
CA MET A 7 -13.70 -0.08 15.07
C MET A 7 -12.37 -0.34 15.77
N ILE A 8 -12.36 -1.11 16.87
CA ILE A 8 -11.12 -1.53 17.55
C ILE A 8 -10.26 -2.39 16.62
N ILE A 9 -10.84 -3.35 15.90
CA ILE A 9 -10.11 -4.19 14.95
C ILE A 9 -9.47 -3.34 13.86
N ILE A 10 -10.23 -2.42 13.25
CA ILE A 10 -9.72 -1.50 12.22
C ILE A 10 -8.57 -0.65 12.78
N LEU A 11 -8.72 -0.11 14.00
CA LEU A 11 -7.70 0.69 14.65
C LEU A 11 -6.41 -0.12 14.88
N VAL A 12 -6.52 -1.35 15.37
CA VAL A 12 -5.37 -2.24 15.58
C VAL A 12 -4.66 -2.54 14.26
N ILE A 13 -5.41 -2.78 13.18
CA ILE A 13 -4.85 -3.00 11.84
C ILE A 13 -4.09 -1.77 11.35
N LEU A 14 -4.67 -0.58 11.50
CA LEU A 14 -4.03 0.68 11.11
C LEU A 14 -2.74 0.93 11.90
N LEU A 15 -2.76 0.70 13.22
CA LEU A 15 -1.59 0.83 14.08
C LEU A 15 -0.50 -0.17 13.71
N ALA A 16 -0.84 -1.45 13.48
CA ALA A 16 0.11 -2.46 13.02
C ALA A 16 0.74 -2.06 11.68
N GLY A 17 -0.07 -1.54 10.75
CA GLY A 17 0.40 -1.02 9.47
C GLY A 17 1.37 0.16 9.62
N LEU A 18 1.07 1.11 10.51
CA LEU A 18 1.93 2.25 10.80
C LEU A 18 3.27 1.83 11.40
N VAL A 19 3.25 0.94 12.40
CA VAL A 19 4.48 0.41 13.02
C VAL A 19 5.35 -0.29 11.98
N MET A 20 4.76 -1.15 11.17
CA MET A 20 5.49 -1.85 10.11
C MET A 20 6.04 -0.89 9.04
N SER A 21 5.28 0.13 8.66
CA SER A 21 5.73 1.18 7.74
C SER A 21 6.91 1.96 8.31
N TYR A 22 6.87 2.31 9.59
CA TYR A 22 7.97 2.98 10.28
C TYR A 22 9.27 2.16 10.24
N PHE A 23 9.21 0.85 10.54
CA PHE A 23 10.37 -0.04 10.44
C PHE A 23 10.91 -0.14 9.02
N ALA A 24 10.02 -0.24 8.02
CA ALA A 24 10.44 -0.27 6.61
C ALA A 24 11.12 1.03 6.19
N LEU A 25 10.62 2.19 6.62
CA LEU A 25 11.23 3.49 6.32
C LEU A 25 12.58 3.65 6.99
N LYS A 26 12.70 3.23 8.25
CA LYS A 26 13.98 3.25 8.98
C LYS A 26 15.04 2.41 8.25
N LEU A 27 14.69 1.19 7.88
CA LEU A 27 15.58 0.28 7.15
C LEU A 27 16.01 0.87 5.79
N LYS A 28 15.07 1.43 5.03
CA LYS A 28 15.37 2.09 3.75
C LYS A 28 16.31 3.29 3.92
N LYS A 29 16.11 4.09 4.97
CA LYS A 29 16.94 5.28 5.25
C LYS A 29 18.37 4.90 5.62
N GLU A 30 18.55 3.84 6.40
CA GLU A 30 19.87 3.31 6.76
C GLU A 30 20.62 2.79 5.53
N GLU A 31 19.95 2.01 4.68
CA GLU A 31 20.55 1.50 3.44
C GLU A 31 20.85 2.60 2.40
N TYR A 32 19.99 3.62 2.32
CA TYR A 32 20.25 4.78 1.46
C TYR A 32 21.49 5.54 1.93
N LYS A 33 21.67 5.76 3.24
CA LYS A 33 22.89 6.39 3.77
C LYS A 33 24.17 5.61 3.43
N ARG A 34 24.07 4.29 3.32
CA ARG A 34 25.21 3.41 2.98
C ARG A 34 25.53 3.39 1.50
N THR A 35 24.51 3.36 0.64
CA THR A 35 24.67 3.08 -0.79
C THR A 35 24.44 4.29 -1.68
N GLY A 36 23.81 5.35 -1.17
CA GLY A 36 23.32 6.48 -1.95
C GLY A 36 22.21 6.12 -2.94
N LYS A 37 21.67 4.89 -2.90
CA LYS A 37 20.73 4.36 -3.88
C LYS A 37 19.38 3.98 -3.27
N TYR A 38 18.32 4.20 -4.03
CA TYR A 38 16.96 3.86 -3.65
C TYR A 38 16.66 2.38 -3.93
N PRO A 39 15.85 1.70 -3.10
CA PRO A 39 15.43 0.33 -3.40
C PRO A 39 14.51 0.31 -4.63
N ARG A 40 14.59 -0.77 -5.43
CA ARG A 40 13.60 -1.06 -6.48
C ARG A 40 12.17 -0.98 -5.93
N GLY A 41 11.27 -0.39 -6.71
CA GLY A 41 9.89 -0.06 -6.34
C GLY A 41 9.73 1.29 -5.64
N HIS A 42 10.79 2.07 -5.45
CA HIS A 42 10.69 3.41 -4.85
C HIS A 42 9.85 4.36 -5.72
N TYR A 43 10.23 4.50 -7.00
CA TYR A 43 9.53 5.35 -7.95
C TYR A 43 8.16 4.80 -8.33
N MET A 44 8.00 3.47 -8.40
CA MET A 44 6.68 2.85 -8.52
C MET A 44 5.75 3.23 -7.36
N GLY A 45 6.26 3.18 -6.12
CA GLY A 45 5.48 3.58 -4.95
C GLY A 45 5.05 5.04 -4.97
N GLN A 46 5.94 5.95 -5.39
CA GLN A 46 5.61 7.36 -5.59
C GLN A 46 4.57 7.56 -6.69
N GLY A 47 4.73 6.88 -7.83
CA GLY A 47 3.79 6.92 -8.94
C GLY A 47 2.38 6.51 -8.50
N LEU A 48 2.27 5.38 -7.78
CA LEU A 48 0.99 4.92 -7.23
C LEU A 48 0.36 5.93 -6.27
N ALA A 49 1.16 6.55 -5.38
CA ALA A 49 0.66 7.56 -4.45
C ALA A 49 0.09 8.79 -5.18
N ILE A 50 0.80 9.27 -6.20
CA ILE A 50 0.34 10.36 -7.07
C ILE A 50 -0.92 9.94 -7.82
N GLY A 51 -0.93 8.73 -8.37
CA GLY A 51 -2.08 8.17 -9.08
C GLY A 51 -3.33 8.12 -8.22
N ILE A 52 -3.25 7.60 -6.99
CA ILE A 52 -4.36 7.59 -6.04
C ILE A 52 -4.85 9.01 -5.72
N ALA A 53 -3.92 9.94 -5.49
CA ALA A 53 -4.27 11.34 -5.24
C ALA A 53 -5.05 11.98 -6.41
N ILE A 54 -4.73 11.62 -7.66
CA ILE A 54 -5.45 12.06 -8.87
C ILE A 54 -6.77 11.30 -9.05
N GLY A 55 -6.81 10.02 -8.69
CA GLY A 55 -7.99 9.17 -8.81
C GLY A 55 -9.17 9.64 -7.95
N ILE A 56 -8.90 10.27 -6.80
CA ILE A 56 -9.93 10.80 -5.91
C ILE A 56 -10.77 11.90 -6.61
N PRO A 57 -10.20 12.98 -7.17
CA PRO A 57 -10.94 13.93 -8.00
C PRO A 57 -11.74 13.28 -9.14
N ILE A 58 -11.16 12.30 -9.83
CA ILE A 58 -11.83 11.58 -10.92
C ILE A 58 -13.05 10.81 -10.39
N ALA A 59 -12.94 10.19 -9.21
CA ALA A 59 -14.07 9.51 -8.56
C ALA A 59 -15.24 10.46 -8.31
N PHE A 60 -14.95 11.68 -7.85
CA PHE A 60 -15.97 12.70 -7.63
C PHE A 60 -16.64 13.16 -8.94
N ILE A 61 -15.86 13.42 -9.98
CA ILE A 61 -16.40 13.84 -11.29
C ILE A 61 -17.31 12.76 -11.89
N LEU A 62 -16.93 11.49 -11.75
CA LEU A 62 -17.67 10.36 -12.31
C LEU A 62 -18.79 9.85 -11.39
N ASN A 63 -18.94 10.42 -10.18
CA ASN A 63 -19.80 9.89 -9.11
C ASN A 63 -19.63 8.37 -8.90
N ASN A 64 -18.40 7.87 -9.10
CA ASN A 64 -18.11 6.45 -9.01
C ASN A 64 -16.69 6.24 -8.48
N ILE A 65 -16.62 5.85 -7.22
CA ILE A 65 -15.36 5.63 -6.51
C ILE A 65 -14.51 4.53 -7.15
N PHE A 66 -15.16 3.51 -7.72
CA PHE A 66 -14.47 2.41 -8.37
C PHE A 66 -13.73 2.89 -9.61
N TYR A 67 -14.37 3.67 -10.48
CA TYR A 67 -13.73 4.20 -11.67
C TYR A 67 -12.61 5.19 -11.35
N GLY A 68 -12.79 6.07 -10.37
CA GLY A 68 -11.71 6.97 -9.97
C GLY A 68 -10.49 6.24 -9.39
N TYR A 69 -10.70 5.22 -8.55
CA TYR A 69 -9.60 4.42 -8.01
C TYR A 69 -8.85 3.66 -9.11
N MET A 70 -9.59 3.03 -10.04
CA MET A 70 -8.99 2.33 -11.19
C MET A 70 -8.20 3.27 -12.09
N ALA A 71 -8.76 4.44 -12.42
CA ALA A 71 -8.06 5.46 -13.20
C ALA A 71 -6.78 5.92 -12.49
N GLY A 72 -6.86 6.19 -11.18
CA GLY A 72 -5.72 6.56 -10.37
C GLY A 72 -4.61 5.50 -10.36
N LEU A 73 -4.96 4.22 -10.21
CA LEU A 73 -4.00 3.13 -10.27
C LEU A 73 -3.33 3.02 -11.64
N VAL A 74 -4.10 3.12 -12.73
CA VAL A 74 -3.53 3.08 -14.10
C VAL A 74 -2.57 4.25 -14.31
N ILE A 75 -2.97 5.48 -13.96
CA ILE A 75 -2.11 6.65 -14.07
C ILE A 75 -0.84 6.48 -13.22
N GLY A 76 -1.01 6.05 -11.97
CA GLY A 76 0.09 5.89 -11.03
C GLY A 76 1.09 4.81 -11.44
N THR A 77 0.62 3.68 -11.96
CA THR A 77 1.49 2.60 -12.47
C THR A 77 2.30 3.06 -13.69
N ILE A 78 1.70 3.83 -14.60
CA ILE A 78 2.40 4.39 -15.77
C ILE A 78 3.48 5.38 -15.32
N LEU A 79 3.12 6.34 -14.46
CA LEU A 79 4.07 7.33 -13.93
C LEU A 79 5.21 6.65 -13.17
N GLY A 80 4.87 5.69 -12.30
CA GLY A 80 5.81 4.94 -11.49
C GLY A 80 6.79 4.14 -12.35
N THR A 81 6.29 3.37 -13.31
CA THR A 81 7.13 2.57 -14.22
C THR A 81 8.04 3.45 -15.08
N ARG A 82 7.51 4.56 -15.61
CA ARG A 82 8.29 5.51 -16.41
C ARG A 82 9.41 6.14 -15.60
N ASN A 83 9.13 6.61 -14.38
CA ASN A 83 10.15 7.18 -13.51
C ASN A 83 11.16 6.12 -13.06
N GLU A 84 10.73 4.89 -12.79
CA GLU A 84 11.65 3.84 -12.37
C GLU A 84 12.64 3.47 -13.49
N LYS A 85 12.17 3.39 -14.75
CA LYS A 85 13.04 3.25 -15.93
C LYS A 85 13.99 4.43 -16.12
N LYS A 86 13.50 5.66 -15.90
CA LYS A 86 14.31 6.88 -16.04
C LYS A 86 15.47 6.95 -15.04
N HIS A 87 15.28 6.40 -13.84
CA HIS A 87 16.23 6.47 -12.74
C HIS A 87 16.87 5.11 -12.41
N GLU A 88 16.98 4.19 -13.38
CA GLU A 88 17.52 2.84 -13.14
C GLU A 88 18.90 2.83 -12.47
N ASN A 89 19.76 3.81 -12.80
CA ASN A 89 21.11 3.92 -12.26
C ASN A 89 21.15 4.24 -10.75
N GLU A 90 20.09 4.85 -10.25
CA GLU A 90 19.91 5.24 -8.84
C GLU A 90 19.27 4.13 -8.01
N LEU A 91 18.87 3.03 -8.66
CA LEU A 91 18.19 1.91 -8.02
C LEU A 91 19.17 0.82 -7.59
N ARG A 92 18.83 0.19 -6.46
CA ARG A 92 19.47 -1.03 -5.97
C ARG A 92 18.43 -2.15 -5.79
N PRO A 93 18.85 -3.43 -5.89
CA PRO A 93 17.97 -4.53 -5.51
C PRO A 93 17.59 -4.44 -4.02
N LEU A 94 16.47 -5.07 -3.68
CA LEU A 94 16.01 -5.20 -2.30
C LEU A 94 17.00 -6.06 -1.51
N THR A 95 17.34 -5.63 -0.30
CA THR A 95 18.16 -6.44 0.60
C THR A 95 17.37 -7.65 1.12
N PRO A 96 18.02 -8.73 1.60
CA PRO A 96 17.32 -9.88 2.17
C PRO A 96 16.34 -9.49 3.28
N LYS A 97 16.72 -8.53 4.15
CA LYS A 97 15.88 -7.99 5.22
C LYS A 97 14.65 -7.26 4.69
N GLU A 98 14.82 -6.40 3.68
CA GLU A 98 13.70 -5.70 3.04
C GLU A 98 12.75 -6.68 2.33
N ARG A 99 13.29 -7.72 1.69
CA ARG A 99 12.51 -8.76 1.01
C ARG A 99 11.69 -9.56 2.01
N GLU A 100 12.27 -9.94 3.14
CA GLU A 100 11.57 -10.66 4.21
C GLU A 100 10.46 -9.78 4.82
N LEU A 101 10.76 -8.51 5.11
CA LEU A 101 9.77 -7.56 5.63
C LEU A 101 8.61 -7.39 4.64
N ARG A 102 8.91 -7.23 3.35
CA ARG A 102 7.88 -7.15 2.30
C ARG A 102 7.03 -8.42 2.24
N LYS A 103 7.64 -9.60 2.34
CA LYS A 103 6.91 -10.89 2.33
C LYS A 103 5.98 -10.98 3.54
N LYS A 104 6.47 -10.63 4.75
CA LYS A 104 5.65 -10.58 5.97
C LYS A 104 4.49 -9.60 5.85
N MET A 105 4.74 -8.40 5.31
CA MET A 105 3.69 -7.41 5.04
C MET A 105 2.62 -7.97 4.11
N VAL A 106 3.00 -8.52 2.95
CA VAL A 106 2.03 -9.09 1.99
C VAL A 106 1.22 -10.21 2.63
N LEU A 107 1.83 -11.07 3.43
CA LEU A 107 1.14 -12.16 4.11
C LEU A 107 0.15 -11.64 5.16
N ILE A 108 0.57 -10.69 6.01
CA ILE A 108 -0.28 -10.11 7.06
C ILE A 108 -1.45 -9.34 6.45
N PHE A 109 -1.19 -8.43 5.52
CA PHE A 109 -2.24 -7.65 4.86
C PHE A 109 -3.16 -8.54 4.01
N GLY A 110 -2.62 -9.56 3.34
CA GLY A 110 -3.42 -10.54 2.61
C GLY A 110 -4.35 -11.34 3.52
N ALA A 111 -3.85 -11.83 4.66
CA ALA A 111 -4.67 -12.53 5.65
C ALA A 111 -5.76 -11.64 6.24
N LEU A 112 -5.43 -10.39 6.58
CA LEU A 112 -6.39 -9.41 7.08
C LEU A 112 -7.46 -9.07 6.03
N PHE A 113 -7.07 -8.96 4.76
CA PHE A 113 -8.01 -8.71 3.68
C PHE A 113 -9.01 -9.87 3.51
N ILE A 114 -8.53 -11.11 3.53
CA ILE A 114 -9.39 -12.31 3.48
C ILE A 114 -10.33 -12.34 4.68
N LEU A 115 -9.82 -12.08 5.89
CA LEU A 115 -10.63 -12.03 7.10
C LEU A 115 -11.70 -10.93 7.02
N GLY A 116 -11.36 -9.76 6.49
CA GLY A 116 -12.29 -8.67 6.23
C GLY A 116 -13.41 -9.07 5.26
N ILE A 117 -13.09 -9.80 4.18
CA ILE A 117 -14.10 -10.34 3.25
C ILE A 117 -15.02 -11.34 3.95
N ILE A 118 -14.45 -12.29 4.70
CA ILE A 118 -15.24 -13.30 5.43
C ILE A 118 -16.21 -12.61 6.40
N MET A 119 -15.71 -11.64 7.17
CA MET A 119 -16.54 -10.85 8.08
C MET A 119 -17.64 -10.08 7.34
N PHE A 120 -17.32 -9.44 6.23
CA PHE A 120 -18.30 -8.71 5.42
C PHE A 120 -19.40 -9.64 4.89
N VAL A 121 -19.03 -10.79 4.34
CA VAL A 121 -20.00 -11.79 3.86
C VAL A 121 -20.86 -12.32 5.00
N ALA A 122 -20.28 -12.63 6.16
CA ALA A 122 -21.02 -13.06 7.33
C ALA A 122 -21.99 -11.98 7.82
N MET A 123 -21.54 -10.73 7.87
CA MET A 123 -22.37 -9.57 8.22
C MET A 123 -23.59 -9.45 7.28
N VAL A 124 -23.36 -9.47 5.97
CA VAL A 124 -24.42 -9.38 4.96
C VAL A 124 -25.37 -10.60 5.02
N ARG A 125 -24.85 -11.81 5.22
CA ARG A 125 -25.65 -13.04 5.19
C ARG A 125 -26.47 -13.25 6.46
N PHE A 126 -25.91 -12.91 7.61
CA PHE A 126 -26.52 -13.15 8.93
C PHE A 126 -27.14 -11.89 9.56
N GLY A 127 -27.05 -10.73 8.91
CA GLY A 127 -27.72 -9.49 9.34
C GLY A 127 -27.18 -8.87 10.63
N ILE A 128 -25.88 -9.07 10.90
CA ILE A 128 -25.16 -8.60 12.11
C ILE A 128 -24.60 -7.19 11.91
#